data_AF-A0A060CSV8-F1
#
_entry.id   AF-A0A060CSV8-F1
#
_cell.length_a   1.000
_cell.length_b   1.000
_cell.length_c   1.000
_cell.angle_alpha   90.00
_cell.angle_beta   90.00
_cell.angle_gamma   90.00
#
_symmetry.space_group_name_H-M   'P 1'
#
loop_
_entity.id
_entity.type
_entity.pdbx_description
1 polymer ?
#
loop_
_entity_poly.entity_id
_entity_poly.type
_entity_poly.pdbx_seq_one_letter_code
_entity_poly.pdbx_strand_id
1 'polypeptide(L)' 'MEEWATQYPNVEVVAGKLKLDEELALISHLKVMISMDSANMHLASLTGTPVVSIWG' A
#
# COMPACT_ATOMS: atom_id res chain seq x y z
N MET A 1 -8.23 1.28 -12.71
CA MET A 1 -7.20 0.72 -11.79
C MET A 1 -6.60 -0.53 -12.41
N GLU A 2 -7.40 -1.55 -12.76
CA GLU A 2 -6.91 -2.75 -13.47
C GLU A 2 -6.19 -2.44 -14.80
N GLU A 3 -6.62 -1.42 -15.55
CA GLU A 3 -5.91 -0.97 -16.76
C GLU A 3 -4.43 -0.62 -16.52
N TRP A 4 -4.10 -0.09 -15.34
CA TRP A 4 -2.72 0.25 -14.99
C TRP A 4 -1.87 -1.00 -14.76
N ALA A 5 -2.45 -2.03 -14.13
CA ALA A 5 -1.78 -3.33 -13.99
C ALA A 5 -1.51 -3.98 -15.36
N THR A 6 -2.45 -3.83 -16.30
CA THR A 6 -2.26 -4.33 -17.67
C THR A 6 -1.19 -3.56 -18.45
N GLN A 7 -1.09 -2.24 -18.25
CA GLN A 7 -0.14 -1.39 -18.96
C GLN A 7 1.30 -1.50 -18.43
N TYR A 8 1.47 -1.77 -17.14
CA TYR A 8 2.78 -1.78 -16.49
C TYR A 8 3.06 -3.15 -15.84
N PRO A 9 4.05 -3.91 -16.32
CA PRO A 9 4.28 -5.29 -15.87
C PRO A 9 4.70 -5.43 -14.40
N ASN A 10 5.11 -4.33 -13.75
CA ASN A 10 5.53 -4.30 -12.35
C ASN A 10 4.49 -3.62 -11.43
N VAL A 11 3.26 -3.46 -11.91
CA VAL A 11 2.16 -2.85 -11.14
C VAL A 11 1.13 -3.93 -10.87
N GLU A 12 0.81 -4.11 -9.59
CA GLU A 12 -0.25 -4.99 -9.16
C GLU A 12 -1.31 -4.20 -8.40
N VAL A 13 -2.58 -4.46 -8.74
CA VAL A 13 -3.72 -3.87 -8.05
C VAL A 13 -4.19 -4.86 -7.01
N VAL A 14 -4.01 -4.52 -5.73
CA VAL A 14 -4.41 -5.36 -4.58
C VAL A 14 -5.74 -4.92 -3.95
N ALA A 15 -6.28 -3.77 -4.36
CA ALA A 15 -7.51 -3.21 -3.79
C ALA A 15 -8.71 -4.17 -3.93
N GLY A 16 -9.35 -4.50 -2.81
CA GLY A 16 -10.50 -5.41 -2.76
C GLY A 16 -10.16 -6.90 -2.94
N LYS A 17 -8.87 -7.26 -3.00
CA LYS A 17 -8.42 -8.66 -3.17
C LYS A 17 -7.94 -9.30 -1.87
N LEU A 18 -7.64 -8.50 -0.85
CA LEU A 18 -7.07 -8.93 0.43
C LEU A 18 -7.98 -8.58 1.60
N LYS A 19 -7.93 -9.40 2.65
CA LYS A 19 -8.47 -9.06 3.97
C LYS A 19 -7.47 -8.21 4.76
N LEU A 20 -7.92 -7.56 5.83
CA LEU A 20 -7.11 -6.63 6.60
C LEU A 20 -5.80 -7.24 7.15
N ASP A 21 -5.83 -8.49 7.60
CA ASP A 21 -4.64 -9.22 8.06
C ASP A 21 -3.65 -9.47 6.93
N GLU A 22 -4.14 -9.82 5.75
CA GLU A 22 -3.34 -9.98 4.53
C GLU A 22 -2.78 -8.64 4.02
N GLU A 23 -3.54 -7.54 4.14
CA GLU A 23 -3.09 -6.18 3.83
C GLU A 23 -1.96 -5.76 4.79
N LEU A 24 -2.08 -6.03 6.09
CA LEU A 24 -1.02 -5.75 7.06
C LEU A 24 0.24 -6.58 6.78
N ALA A 25 0.06 -7.85 6.42
CA ALA A 25 1.17 -8.69 5.99
C ALA A 25 1.82 -8.15 4.70
N LEU A 26 1.05 -7.64 3.74
CA LEU A 26 1.62 -7.02 2.55
C LEU A 26 2.42 -5.75 2.92
N ILE A 27 1.83 -4.86 3.72
CA ILE A 27 2.47 -3.60 4.13
C ILE A 27 3.78 -3.85 4.87
N SER A 28 3.86 -4.88 5.73
CA SER A 28 5.09 -5.21 6.47
C SER A 28 6.25 -5.68 5.59
N HIS A 29 5.96 -6.19 4.38
CA HIS A 29 6.97 -6.58 3.40
C HIS A 29 7.37 -5.44 2.44
N LEU A 30 6.67 -4.30 2.47
CA LEU A 30 7.03 -3.16 1.63
C LEU A 30 8.31 -2.51 2.12
N LYS A 31 9.17 -2.11 1.18
CA LYS A 31 10.36 -1.29 1.49
C LYS A 31 9.98 0.14 1.86
N VAL A 32 8.91 0.65 1.24
CA VAL A 32 8.37 1.99 1.44
C VAL A 32 6.92 1.99 1.01
N MET A 33 6.10 2.77 1.72
CA MET A 33 4.72 3.08 1.34
C MET A 33 4.60 4.56 1.00
N ILE A 34 3.93 4.87 -0.11
CA ILE A 34 3.58 6.25 -0.47
C ILE A 34 2.09 6.41 -0.20
N SER A 35 1.71 7.41 0.60
CA SER A 35 0.32 7.65 0.98
C SER A 35 0.08 9.14 1.23
N MET A 36 -1.18 9.57 1.21
CA MET A 36 -1.57 10.82 1.88
C MET A 36 -1.80 10.55 3.37
N ASP A 37 -2.18 11.58 4.16
CA ASP A 37 -2.70 11.37 5.51
C ASP A 37 -4.00 10.54 5.44
N SER A 38 -3.88 9.24 5.72
CA SER A 38 -4.95 8.25 5.52
C SER A 38 -4.79 7.06 6.47
N ALA A 39 -5.84 6.23 6.58
CA ALA A 39 -5.82 4.99 7.37
C ALA A 39 -4.61 4.10 7.03
N ASN A 40 -4.22 4.04 5.76
CA ASN A 40 -3.10 3.22 5.30
C ASN A 40 -1.75 3.66 5.89
N MET A 41 -1.55 4.96 6.10
CA MET A 41 -0.38 5.48 6.79
C MET A 41 -0.35 5.03 8.25
N HIS A 42 -1.50 5.04 8.93
CA HIS A 42 -1.60 4.51 10.29
C HIS A 42 -1.32 3.01 10.35
N LEU A 43 -1.81 2.22 9.39
CA LEU A 43 -1.53 0.78 9.31
C LEU A 43 -0.03 0.50 9.10
N ALA A 44 0.64 1.28 8.26
CA ALA A 44 2.09 1.18 8.07
C ALA A 44 2.90 1.47 9.36
N SER A 45 2.37 2.32 10.25
CA SER A 45 3.00 2.54 11.57
C SER A 45 2.97 1.29 12.47
N LEU A 46 1.95 0.44 12.32
CA LEU A 46 1.83 -0.81 13.08
C LEU A 46 2.83 -1.88 12.62
N THR A 47 3.19 -1.85 11.34
CA THR A 47 4.14 -2.81 10.73
C THR A 47 5.57 -2.30 10.72
N GLY A 48 5.81 -1.04 11.14
CA GLY A 48 7.12 -0.40 11.08
C GLY A 48 7.58 -0.08 9.66
N THR A 49 6.66 0.02 8.70
CA THR A 49 6.98 0.26 7.29
C THR A 49 7.24 1.76 7.08
N PRO A 50 8.37 2.16 6.45
CA PRO A 50 8.63 3.57 6.14
C PRO A 50 7.55 4.18 5.24
N VAL A 51 7.05 5.36 5.59
CA VAL A 51 6.03 6.08 4.81
C VAL A 51 6.56 7.40 4.27
N VAL A 52 6.33 7.66 2.98
CA VAL A 52 6.45 8.98 2.37
C VAL A 52 5.05 9.57 2.23
N SER A 53 4.77 10.61 3.02
CA SER A 53 3.45 11.26 3.03
C SER A 53 3.41 12.48 2.11
N ILE A 54 2.40 12.57 1.24
CA ILE A 54 2.22 13.69 0.31
C ILE A 54 1.12 14.62 0.85
N TRP A 55 1.49 15.90 1.04
CA TRP A 55 0.63 16.97 1.55
C TRP A 55 0.51 18.09 0.50
N GLY A 56 -0.63 18.77 0.47
CA GLY A 56 -0.91 19.91 -0.41
C GLY A 56 -1.08 21.21 0.36
#